data_AF-F8PHK0-F1
#
_entry.id   AF-F8PHK0-F1
#
_cell.length_a   1.000
_cell.length_b   1.000
_cell.length_c   1.000
_cell.angle_alpha   90.00
_cell.angle_beta   90.00
_cell.angle_gamma   90.00
#
_symmetry.space_group_name_H-M   'P 1'
#
loop_
_entity.id
_entity.type
_entity.pdbx_description
1 polymer ?
#
loop_
_entity_poly.entity_id
_entity_poly.type
_entity_poly.pdbx_seq_one_letter_code
_entity_poly.pdbx_strand_id
1 'polypeptide(L)'
;MLFSPSSSTWHDTVRKYQIAADQFLETQAYQNELVGQIEGLLAKEHVHISQQHKLEGKIRRYEDNMQRLTEENALNSQNSSAAGISTIYPSDSASHAANTSQAKSVVFTHESLPRPDKYLFEVLWHFDDCKEDEDSGLTAQNPARPAMECAIRHADGTMITSNEWSAIKASTRLAQFKLEQLPLPKH
;
A
#
# COMPACT_ATOMS: atom_id res chain seq x y z
N MET A 1 65.71 46.44 -30.92
CA MET A 1 66.30 45.15 -30.50
C MET A 1 65.16 44.20 -30.22
N LEU A 2 64.96 43.18 -31.06
CA LEU A 2 63.95 42.15 -30.85
C LEU A 2 64.57 41.06 -29.97
N PHE A 3 64.14 40.98 -28.71
CA PHE A 3 64.55 39.91 -27.79
C PHE A 3 63.95 38.59 -28.29
N SER A 4 64.80 37.68 -28.76
CA SER A 4 64.40 36.29 -29.00
C SER A 4 64.43 35.55 -27.66
N PRO A 5 63.32 34.95 -27.21
CA PRO A 5 63.31 34.17 -25.97
C PRO A 5 64.25 32.97 -26.09
N SER A 6 64.96 32.64 -25.02
CA SER A 6 65.83 31.47 -24.97
C SER A 6 65.00 30.18 -25.07
N SER A 7 65.52 29.17 -25.78
CA SER A 7 64.85 27.88 -26.02
C SER A 7 64.20 27.24 -24.78
N SER A 8 64.80 27.38 -23.59
CA SER A 8 64.24 26.83 -22.35
C SER A 8 62.90 27.46 -21.94
N THR A 9 62.72 28.77 -22.18
CA THR A 9 61.49 29.49 -21.79
C THR A 9 60.28 29.12 -22.64
N TRP A 10 60.51 28.72 -23.90
CA TRP A 10 59.46 28.28 -24.79
C TRP A 10 58.93 26.89 -24.40
N HIS A 11 59.83 25.95 -24.09
CA HIS A 11 59.45 24.62 -23.63
C HIS A 11 58.66 24.64 -22.31
N ASP A 12 59.03 25.51 -21.36
CA ASP A 12 58.29 25.67 -20.10
C ASP A 12 56.89 26.23 -20.33
N THR A 13 56.75 27.17 -21.26
CA THR A 13 55.46 27.75 -21.65
C THR A 13 54.56 26.69 -22.28
N VAL A 14 55.07 25.91 -23.23
CA VAL A 14 54.32 24.81 -23.85
C VAL A 14 53.88 23.79 -22.82
N ARG A 15 54.75 23.41 -21.87
CA ARG A 15 54.40 22.47 -20.79
C ARG A 15 53.27 23.00 -19.91
N LYS A 16 53.29 24.28 -19.54
CA LYS A 16 52.23 24.91 -18.74
C LYS A 16 50.88 24.87 -19.47
N TYR A 17 50.88 25.16 -20.77
CA TYR A 17 49.66 25.07 -21.56
C TYR A 17 49.14 23.64 -21.69
N GLN A 18 50.03 22.66 -21.84
CA GLN A 18 49.63 21.24 -21.87
C GLN A 18 48.96 20.84 -20.55
N ILE A 19 49.58 21.15 -19.41
CA ILE A 19 49.00 20.85 -18.09
C ILE A 19 47.63 21.53 -17.93
N ALA A 20 47.50 22.79 -18.33
CA ALA A 20 46.24 23.52 -18.25
C ALA A 20 45.16 22.91 -19.16
N ALA A 21 45.53 22.43 -20.36
CA ALA A 21 44.61 21.75 -21.27
C ALA A 21 44.15 20.40 -20.71
N ASP A 22 45.05 19.62 -20.13
CA ASP A 22 44.73 18.33 -19.51
C ASP A 22 43.77 18.53 -18.31
N GLN A 23 44.04 19.52 -17.45
CA GLN A 23 43.16 19.89 -16.34
C GLN A 23 41.78 20.35 -16.79
N PHE A 24 41.70 21.10 -17.90
CA PHE A 24 40.43 21.53 -18.47
C PHE A 24 39.60 20.34 -18.96
N LEU A 25 40.22 19.39 -19.67
CA LEU A 25 39.55 18.19 -20.17
C LEU A 25 39.06 17.30 -19.02
N GLU A 26 39.86 17.14 -17.96
CA GLU A 26 39.46 16.42 -16.76
C GLU A 26 38.26 17.07 -16.07
N THR A 27 38.28 18.40 -15.93
CA THR A 27 37.15 19.16 -15.37
C THR A 27 35.90 19.00 -16.22
N GLN A 28 36.03 19.04 -17.54
CA GLN A 28 34.92 18.87 -18.46
C GLN A 28 34.32 17.45 -18.37
N ALA A 29 35.17 16.43 -18.26
CA ALA A 29 34.74 15.05 -18.08
C ALA A 29 33.94 14.88 -16.78
N TYR A 30 34.42 15.45 -15.67
CA TYR A 30 33.72 15.43 -14.39
C TYR A 30 32.36 16.14 -14.46
N GLN A 31 32.28 17.30 -15.12
CA GLN A 31 31.02 18.03 -15.30
C GLN A 31 30.01 17.21 -16.12
N ASN A 32 30.46 16.55 -17.19
CA ASN A 32 29.60 15.70 -18.01
C ASN A 32 29.08 14.49 -17.22
N GLU A 33 29.92 13.89 -16.38
CA GLU A 33 29.49 12.79 -15.50
C GLU A 33 28.42 13.27 -14.52
N LEU A 34 28.62 14.43 -13.87
CA LEU A 34 27.66 15.02 -12.94
C LEU A 34 26.32 15.33 -13.63
N VAL A 35 26.36 15.89 -14.84
CA VAL A 35 25.15 16.13 -15.65
C VAL A 35 24.41 14.81 -15.92
N GLY A 36 25.13 13.76 -16.32
CA GLY A 36 24.54 12.45 -16.54
C GLY A 36 23.89 11.86 -15.28
N GLN A 37 24.50 12.06 -14.10
CA GLN A 37 23.90 11.64 -12.83
C GLN A 37 22.62 12.41 -12.51
N ILE A 38 22.60 13.72 -12.75
CA ILE A 38 21.42 14.59 -12.54
C ILE A 38 20.28 14.17 -13.48
N GLU A 39 20.57 13.98 -14.76
CA GLU A 39 19.57 13.51 -15.74
C GLU A 39 19.01 12.14 -15.36
N GLY A 40 19.87 11.23 -14.88
CA GLY A 40 19.45 9.92 -14.38
C GLY A 40 18.53 10.00 -13.16
N LEU A 41 18.78 10.94 -12.23
CA LEU A 41 17.89 11.17 -11.08
C LEU A 41 16.55 11.76 -11.52
N LEU A 42 16.56 12.75 -12.43
CA LEU A 42 15.34 13.35 -12.99
C LEU A 42 14.47 12.32 -13.72
N ALA A 43 15.08 11.40 -14.49
CA ALA A 43 14.35 10.34 -15.18
C ALA A 43 13.65 9.39 -14.19
N LYS A 44 14.33 9.02 -13.09
CA LYS A 44 13.74 8.18 -12.03
C LYS A 44 12.57 8.88 -11.34
N GLU A 45 12.72 10.16 -11.02
CA GLU A 45 11.66 10.97 -10.42
C GLU A 45 10.44 11.09 -11.34
N HIS A 46 10.65 11.29 -12.64
CA HIS A 46 9.56 11.36 -13.61
C HIS A 46 8.74 10.06 -13.68
N VAL A 47 9.40 8.91 -13.65
CA VAL A 47 8.73 7.61 -13.58
C VAL A 47 7.92 7.47 -12.29
N HIS A 48 8.49 7.89 -11.16
CA HIS A 48 7.81 7.84 -9.87
C HIS A 48 6.55 8.71 -9.85
N ILE A 49 6.63 9.95 -10.31
CA ILE A 49 5.48 10.87 -10.42
C ILE A 49 4.39 10.26 -11.31
N SER A 50 4.77 9.71 -12.47
CA SER A 50 3.81 9.06 -13.37
C SER A 50 3.08 7.89 -12.70
N GLN A 51 3.78 7.09 -11.88
CA GLN A 51 3.16 6.00 -11.12
C GLN A 51 2.20 6.54 -10.05
N GLN A 52 2.60 7.60 -9.34
CA GLN A 52 1.75 8.25 -8.34
C GLN A 52 0.45 8.79 -8.95
N HIS A 53 0.52 9.51 -10.08
CA HIS A 53 -0.67 10.01 -10.78
C HIS A 53 -1.62 8.88 -11.19
N LYS A 54 -1.08 7.72 -11.60
CA LYS A 54 -1.89 6.54 -11.93
C LYS A 54 -2.64 5.99 -10.71
N LEU A 55 -2.02 6.01 -9.53
CA LEU A 55 -2.64 5.60 -8.28
C LEU A 55 -3.71 6.59 -7.83
N GLU A 56 -3.44 7.89 -7.89
CA GLU A 56 -4.41 8.95 -7.57
C GLU A 56 -5.65 8.86 -8.47
N GLY A 57 -5.47 8.59 -9.76
CA GLY A 57 -6.59 8.36 -10.67
C GLY A 57 -7.42 7.12 -10.31
N LYS A 58 -6.82 6.07 -9.72
CA LYS A 58 -7.57 4.93 -9.19
C LYS A 58 -8.36 5.31 -7.94
N ILE A 59 -7.74 6.03 -7.01
CA ILE A 59 -8.38 6.49 -5.76
C ILE A 59 -9.62 7.31 -6.09
N ARG A 60 -9.48 8.31 -6.99
CA ARG A 60 -10.61 9.16 -7.40
C ARG A 60 -11.79 8.35 -7.96
N ARG A 61 -11.53 7.36 -8.81
CA ARG A 61 -12.59 6.48 -9.34
C ARG A 61 -13.29 5.68 -8.24
N TYR A 62 -12.56 5.24 -7.21
CA TYR A 62 -13.17 4.55 -6.07
C TYR A 62 -14.03 5.50 -5.25
N GLU A 63 -13.59 6.73 -5.03
CA GLU A 63 -14.35 7.77 -4.33
C GLU A 63 -15.64 8.12 -5.09
N ASP A 64 -15.55 8.34 -6.41
CA ASP A 64 -16.71 8.61 -7.28
C ASP A 64 -17.73 7.46 -7.24
N ASN A 65 -17.25 6.21 -7.29
CA ASN A 65 -18.11 5.03 -7.21
C ASN A 65 -18.80 4.91 -5.85
N MET A 66 -18.08 5.19 -4.76
CA MET A 66 -18.61 5.17 -3.40
C MET A 66 -19.68 6.26 -3.20
N GLN A 67 -19.45 7.45 -3.74
CA GLN A 67 -20.41 8.54 -3.67
C GLN A 67 -21.69 8.20 -4.45
N ARG A 68 -21.56 7.67 -5.67
CA ARG A 68 -22.72 7.24 -6.48
C ARG A 68 -23.55 6.16 -5.79
N LEU A 69 -22.90 5.18 -5.16
CA LEU A 69 -23.60 4.12 -4.43
C LEU A 69 -24.34 4.69 -3.21
N THR A 70 -23.77 5.70 -2.54
CA THR A 70 -24.41 6.39 -1.43
C THR A 70 -25.67 7.14 -1.88
N GLU A 71 -25.58 7.85 -3.01
CA GLU A 71 -26.71 8.57 -3.61
C GLU A 71 -27.83 7.62 -4.07
N GLU A 72 -27.47 6.48 -4.69
CA GLU A 72 -28.43 5.45 -5.12
C GLU A 72 -29.22 4.87 -3.94
N ASN A 73 -28.54 4.57 -2.83
CA ASN A 73 -29.20 4.08 -1.61
C ASN A 73 -30.14 5.13 -0.99
N ALA A 74 -29.76 6.41 -1.00
CA ALA A 74 -30.62 7.49 -0.50
C ALA A 74 -31.90 7.64 -1.33
N LEU A 75 -31.81 7.53 -2.66
CA LEU A 75 -32.97 7.59 -3.55
C LEU A 75 -33.89 6.36 -3.40
N ASN A 76 -33.31 5.16 -3.23
CA ASN A 76 -34.09 3.94 -3.04
C ASN A 76 -34.91 3.95 -1.72
N SER A 77 -34.38 4.58 -0.67
CA SER A 77 -35.08 4.77 0.61
C SER A 77 -36.28 5.71 0.51
N GLN A 78 -36.28 6.67 -0.42
CA GLN A 78 -37.42 7.58 -0.62
C GLN A 78 -38.55 6.91 -1.42
N ASN A 79 -38.22 6.04 -2.39
CA ASN A 79 -39.23 5.30 -3.15
C ASN A 79 -39.96 4.21 -2.34
N SER A 80 -39.40 3.77 -1.21
CA SER A 80 -40.03 2.81 -0.30
C SER A 80 -40.94 3.45 0.76
N SER A 81 -41.09 4.79 0.76
CA SER A 81 -41.94 5.53 1.71
C SER A 81 -43.41 5.71 1.27
N ALA A 82 -43.84 5.11 0.15
CA ALA A 82 -45.23 5.17 -0.33
C ALA A 82 -46.04 3.89 -0.09
N ALA A 83 -45.51 2.90 0.62
CA ALA A 83 -46.25 1.73 1.07
C ALA A 83 -46.08 1.57 2.58
N GLY A 84 -47.01 2.13 3.35
CA GLY A 84 -47.02 1.97 4.80
C GLY A 84 -47.20 0.50 5.17
N ILE A 85 -46.34 0.01 6.08
CA ILE A 85 -46.66 -1.03 7.07
C ILE A 85 -45.69 -0.85 8.26
N SER A 86 -46.30 -0.62 9.43
CA SER A 86 -45.94 -1.05 10.77
C SER A 86 -44.52 -0.79 11.32
N THR A 87 -44.48 0.16 12.26
CA THR A 87 -43.62 0.21 13.45
C THR A 87 -43.02 -1.13 13.90
N ILE A 88 -41.69 -1.19 13.93
CA ILE A 88 -40.95 -2.02 14.89
C ILE A 88 -39.82 -1.14 15.45
N TYR A 89 -39.97 -0.81 16.72
CA TYR A 89 -39.05 -0.02 17.56
C TYR A 89 -37.65 -0.66 17.63
N PRO A 90 -36.57 0.11 17.85
CA PRO A 90 -35.33 -0.47 18.36
C PRO A 90 -35.54 -0.82 19.84
N SER A 91 -35.50 -2.12 20.18
CA SER A 91 -35.43 -2.57 21.57
C SER A 91 -34.09 -2.17 22.16
N ASP A 92 -34.11 -1.11 22.96
CA ASP A 92 -33.06 -0.83 23.92
C ASP A 92 -33.29 -1.73 25.15
N SER A 93 -32.36 -2.65 25.39
CA SER A 93 -32.37 -3.51 26.58
C SER A 93 -30.95 -3.72 27.05
N ALA A 94 -30.37 -2.67 27.62
CA ALA A 94 -29.37 -2.83 28.66
C ALA A 94 -30.09 -3.18 29.97
N SER A 95 -29.71 -4.29 30.62
CA SER A 95 -29.33 -4.26 32.06
C SER A 95 -28.94 -5.63 32.64
N HIS A 96 -27.84 -5.55 33.40
CA HIS A 96 -27.36 -6.38 34.51
C HIS A 96 -26.41 -7.57 34.28
N ALA A 97 -25.24 -7.40 34.91
CA ALA A 97 -24.11 -8.28 35.02
C ALA A 97 -24.38 -9.48 35.95
N ALA A 98 -23.78 -10.63 35.61
CA ALA A 98 -23.12 -11.51 36.56
C ALA A 98 -22.25 -12.52 35.79
N ASN A 99 -21.00 -12.67 36.24
CA ASN A 99 -20.03 -13.62 35.74
C ASN A 99 -20.60 -15.05 35.66
N THR A 100 -20.39 -15.73 34.54
CA THR A 100 -19.99 -17.15 34.52
C THR A 100 -19.51 -17.53 33.13
N SER A 101 -18.27 -18.00 33.07
CA SER A 101 -17.60 -18.49 31.88
C SER A 101 -18.34 -19.66 31.26
N GLN A 102 -19.03 -19.43 30.16
CA GLN A 102 -19.34 -20.48 29.20
C GLN A 102 -19.48 -19.84 27.83
N ALA A 103 -18.38 -19.83 27.07
CA ALA A 103 -18.41 -19.50 25.66
C ALA A 103 -19.32 -20.52 24.98
N LYS A 104 -20.59 -20.13 24.75
CA LYS A 104 -21.48 -20.83 23.83
C LYS A 104 -20.78 -20.80 22.46
N SER A 105 -20.21 -21.95 22.09
CA SER A 105 -19.78 -22.22 20.73
C SER A 105 -21.02 -22.13 19.85
N VAL A 106 -21.20 -20.97 19.21
CA VAL A 106 -22.16 -20.83 18.13
C VAL A 106 -21.58 -21.61 16.97
N VAL A 107 -22.01 -22.87 16.85
CA VAL A 107 -21.77 -23.69 15.66
C VAL A 107 -22.56 -23.04 14.55
N PHE A 108 -21.89 -22.17 13.79
CA PHE A 108 -22.38 -21.73 12.50
C PHE A 108 -22.24 -22.89 11.53
N THR A 109 -23.31 -23.67 11.37
CA THR A 109 -23.51 -24.50 10.18
C THR A 109 -23.81 -23.55 9.02
N HIS A 110 -22.78 -22.86 8.52
CA HIS A 110 -22.85 -22.21 7.22
C HIS A 110 -22.29 -23.20 6.21
N GLU A 111 -23.19 -23.78 5.42
CA GLU A 111 -22.84 -24.30 4.11
C GLU A 111 -22.05 -23.19 3.40
N SER A 112 -20.79 -23.46 3.05
CA SER A 112 -19.92 -22.45 2.45
C SER A 112 -20.56 -21.98 1.14
N LEU A 113 -20.88 -20.69 1.05
CA LEU A 113 -21.36 -20.13 -0.21
C LEU A 113 -20.27 -20.32 -1.28
N PRO A 114 -20.64 -20.70 -2.51
CA PRO A 114 -19.67 -20.93 -3.58
C PRO A 114 -18.88 -19.65 -3.89
N ARG A 115 -17.57 -19.80 -4.12
CA ARG A 115 -16.68 -18.70 -4.54
C ARG A 115 -17.29 -18.00 -5.76
N PRO A 116 -17.46 -16.67 -5.73
CA PRO A 116 -17.85 -15.95 -6.92
C PRO A 116 -16.82 -16.16 -8.04
N ASP A 117 -17.27 -16.59 -9.22
CA ASP A 117 -16.42 -16.94 -10.38
C ASP A 117 -15.41 -15.86 -10.78
N LYS A 118 -15.70 -14.60 -10.43
CA LYS A 118 -14.82 -13.45 -10.68
C LYS A 118 -13.51 -13.45 -9.86
N TYR A 119 -13.40 -14.26 -8.82
CA TYR A 119 -12.21 -14.34 -7.99
C TYR A 119 -11.59 -15.72 -8.12
N LEU A 120 -10.30 -15.74 -8.47
CA LEU A 120 -9.53 -16.98 -8.54
C LEU A 120 -9.24 -17.52 -7.14
N PHE A 121 -8.89 -18.81 -7.06
CA PHE A 121 -8.55 -19.48 -5.81
C PHE A 121 -7.43 -18.76 -5.06
N GLU A 122 -6.44 -18.27 -5.79
CA GLU A 122 -5.26 -17.56 -5.27
C GLU A 122 -5.62 -16.24 -4.58
N VAL A 123 -6.81 -15.70 -4.85
CA VAL A 123 -7.26 -14.39 -4.35
C VAL A 123 -8.28 -14.50 -3.23
N LEU A 124 -9.17 -15.50 -3.28
CA LEU A 124 -10.25 -15.65 -2.30
C LEU A 124 -10.39 -17.10 -1.85
N TRP A 125 -9.88 -17.38 -0.66
CA TRP A 125 -9.98 -18.69 -0.04
C TRP A 125 -11.33 -18.84 0.67
N HIS A 126 -11.89 -20.05 0.58
CA HIS A 126 -12.90 -20.49 1.52
C HIS A 126 -12.23 -20.97 2.80
N PHE A 127 -13.06 -21.07 3.83
CA PHE A 127 -12.63 -21.64 5.08
C PHE A 127 -12.13 -23.10 4.94
N ASP A 128 -12.78 -23.92 4.10
CA ASP A 128 -12.34 -25.30 3.87
C ASP A 128 -11.00 -25.40 3.16
N ASP A 129 -10.65 -24.41 2.32
CA ASP A 129 -9.34 -24.35 1.66
C ASP A 129 -8.20 -24.24 2.69
N CYS A 130 -8.47 -23.70 3.89
CA CYS A 130 -7.48 -23.64 4.97
C CYS A 130 -7.15 -25.03 5.56
N LYS A 131 -8.04 -26.02 5.44
CA LYS A 131 -7.81 -27.37 5.98
C LYS A 131 -6.81 -28.16 5.14
N GLU A 132 -6.77 -27.85 3.85
CA GLU A 132 -5.87 -28.49 2.87
C GLU A 132 -4.51 -27.76 2.79
N ASP A 133 -4.37 -26.60 3.44
CA ASP A 133 -3.13 -25.82 3.48
C ASP A 133 -2.32 -26.15 4.74
N GLU A 134 -1.13 -26.72 4.53
CA GLU A 134 -0.17 -27.08 5.59
C GLU A 134 0.30 -25.84 6.38
N ASP A 135 0.31 -24.67 5.75
CA ASP A 135 0.79 -23.44 6.38
C ASP A 135 -0.30 -22.67 7.12
N SER A 136 -1.57 -23.12 7.05
CA SER A 136 -2.73 -22.40 7.61
C SER A 136 -2.67 -22.12 9.11
N GLY A 137 -1.80 -22.84 9.84
CA GLY A 137 -1.67 -22.73 11.29
C GLY A 137 -2.90 -23.22 12.03
N LEU A 138 -3.78 -24.00 11.37
CA LEU A 138 -4.91 -24.65 12.01
C LEU A 138 -4.38 -25.69 13.01
N THR A 139 -4.82 -25.57 14.25
CA THR A 139 -4.50 -26.54 15.31
C THR A 139 -5.78 -27.20 15.77
N ALA A 140 -5.70 -28.40 16.35
CA ALA A 140 -6.85 -29.06 16.96
C ALA A 140 -7.58 -28.19 18.01
N GLN A 141 -6.85 -27.24 18.63
CA GLN A 141 -7.38 -26.29 19.60
C GLN A 141 -8.01 -25.05 18.96
N ASN A 142 -7.70 -24.76 17.69
CA ASN A 142 -8.24 -23.64 16.94
C ASN A 142 -8.59 -24.06 15.50
N PRO A 143 -9.56 -24.98 15.33
CA PRO A 143 -9.86 -25.57 14.03
C PRO A 143 -10.56 -24.58 13.09
N ALA A 144 -11.02 -23.43 13.60
CA ALA A 144 -11.82 -22.44 12.87
C ALA A 144 -11.18 -21.06 12.71
N ARG A 145 -9.92 -20.87 13.12
CA ARG A 145 -9.22 -19.59 12.92
C ARG A 145 -7.80 -19.85 12.45
N PRO A 146 -7.54 -19.86 11.13
CA PRO A 146 -6.17 -19.78 10.64
C PRO A 146 -5.51 -18.54 11.22
N ALA A 147 -4.21 -18.65 11.53
CA ALA A 147 -3.48 -17.50 12.04
C ALA A 147 -3.42 -16.42 10.95
N MET A 148 -3.69 -15.16 11.30
CA MET A 148 -3.77 -14.08 10.30
C MET A 148 -2.45 -13.88 9.54
N GLU A 149 -1.32 -14.16 10.19
CA GLU A 149 0.01 -14.15 9.56
C GLU A 149 0.16 -15.23 8.48
N CYS A 150 -0.57 -16.34 8.61
CA CYS A 150 -0.61 -17.42 7.62
C CYS A 150 -1.63 -17.17 6.50
N ALA A 151 -2.61 -16.30 6.76
CA ALA A 151 -3.65 -15.97 5.78
C ALA A 151 -3.20 -14.93 4.74
N ILE A 152 -2.05 -14.29 4.93
CA ILE A 152 -1.53 -13.25 4.04
C ILE A 152 -0.36 -13.83 3.25
N ARG A 153 -0.48 -13.79 1.91
CA ARG A 153 0.52 -14.28 0.97
C ARG A 153 0.89 -13.17 -0.02
N HIS A 154 2.09 -13.27 -0.57
CA HIS A 154 2.54 -12.47 -1.72
C HIS A 154 1.74 -12.85 -2.97
N ALA A 155 1.82 -12.01 -4.01
CA ALA A 155 1.06 -12.22 -5.25
C ALA A 155 1.45 -13.50 -6.01
N ASP A 156 2.64 -14.04 -5.74
CA ASP A 156 3.14 -15.31 -6.28
C ASP A 156 2.75 -16.53 -5.41
N GLY A 157 1.98 -16.32 -4.33
CA GLY A 157 1.54 -17.35 -3.39
C GLY A 157 2.52 -17.63 -2.25
N THR A 158 3.70 -16.99 -2.24
CA THR A 158 4.69 -17.20 -1.18
C THR A 158 4.25 -16.58 0.15
N MET A 159 4.66 -17.19 1.26
CA MET A 159 4.33 -16.72 2.61
C MET A 159 5.05 -15.43 2.94
N ILE A 160 4.37 -14.52 3.66
CA ILE A 160 5.03 -13.36 4.23
C ILE A 160 5.97 -13.76 5.37
N THR A 161 7.08 -13.04 5.52
CA THR A 161 8.03 -13.24 6.61
C THR A 161 7.52 -12.62 7.91
N SER A 162 8.05 -13.08 9.05
CA SER A 162 7.72 -12.50 10.37
C SER A 162 8.06 -11.00 10.46
N ASN A 163 9.07 -10.54 9.72
CA ASN A 163 9.44 -9.13 9.64
C ASN A 163 8.38 -8.32 8.88
N GLU A 164 7.90 -8.83 7.75
CA GLU A 164 6.81 -8.20 6.98
C GLU A 164 5.52 -8.15 7.78
N TRP A 165 5.15 -9.24 8.46
CA TRP A 165 4.00 -9.27 9.36
C TRP A 165 4.11 -8.23 10.48
N SER A 166 5.30 -8.06 11.05
CA SER A 166 5.55 -7.05 12.08
C SER A 166 5.41 -5.63 11.54
N ALA A 167 5.90 -5.38 10.32
CA ALA A 167 5.74 -4.10 9.63
C ALA A 167 4.26 -3.80 9.35
N ILE A 168 3.49 -4.78 8.85
CA ILE A 168 2.05 -4.66 8.60
C ILE A 168 1.32 -4.25 9.89
N LYS A 169 1.56 -4.94 11.01
CA LYS A 169 0.95 -4.60 12.29
C LYS A 169 1.31 -3.18 12.76
N ALA A 170 2.55 -2.76 12.57
CA ALA A 170 2.97 -1.40 12.93
C ALA A 170 2.25 -0.34 12.09
N SER A 171 2.12 -0.56 10.78
CA SER A 171 1.38 0.32 9.88
C SER A 171 -0.11 0.39 10.23
N THR A 172 -0.75 -0.73 10.57
CA THR A 172 -2.15 -0.77 10.99
C THR A 172 -2.38 0.05 12.27
N ARG A 173 -1.47 -0.03 13.25
CA ARG A 173 -1.55 0.79 14.47
C ARG A 173 -1.46 2.28 14.16
N LEU A 174 -0.59 2.68 13.24
CA LEU A 174 -0.49 4.07 12.81
C LEU A 174 -1.77 4.55 12.11
N ALA A 175 -2.37 3.70 11.26
CA ALA A 175 -3.63 4.00 10.59
C ALA A 175 -4.78 4.13 11.60
N GLN A 176 -4.88 3.21 12.56
CA GLN A 176 -5.86 3.27 13.65
C GLN A 176 -5.74 4.58 14.44
N PHE A 177 -4.52 4.94 14.85
CA PHE A 177 -4.28 6.19 15.57
C PHE A 177 -4.73 7.42 14.78
N LYS A 178 -4.49 7.44 13.46
CA LYS A 178 -4.96 8.53 12.58
C LYS A 178 -6.49 8.56 12.46
N LEU A 179 -7.15 7.41 12.39
CA LEU A 179 -8.60 7.31 12.34
C LEU A 179 -9.25 7.79 13.65
N GLU A 180 -8.67 7.45 14.80
CA GLU A 180 -9.14 7.89 16.12
C GLU A 180 -9.00 9.40 16.34
N GLN A 181 -8.12 10.07 15.59
CA GLN A 181 -7.98 11.54 15.62
C GLN A 181 -8.96 12.27 14.71
N LEU A 182 -9.74 11.56 13.89
CA LEU A 182 -10.74 12.21 13.06
C LEU A 182 -11.87 12.76 13.95
N PRO A 183 -12.31 14.01 13.73
CA PRO A 183 -13.40 14.59 14.51
C PRO A 183 -14.67 13.75 14.33
N LEU A 184 -15.30 13.41 15.45
CA LEU A 184 -16.58 12.69 15.43
C LEU A 184 -17.62 13.51 14.64
N PRO A 185 -18.46 12.86 13.81
CA PRO A 185 -19.52 13.55 13.08
C PRO A 185 -20.39 14.33 14.05
N LYS A 186 -20.60 15.62 13.78
CA LYS A 186 -21.58 16.42 14.52
C LYS A 186 -22.98 15.96 14.09
N HIS A 187 -23.72 15.40 15.02
CA HIS A 187 -25.14 15.08 14.88
C HIS A 187 -26.00 16.35 14.78
#